data_AF-G1XA26-F1
#
_entry.id   AF-G1XA26-F1
#
_cell.length_a   1.000
_cell.length_b   1.000
_cell.length_c   1.000
_cell.angle_alpha   90.00
_cell.angle_beta   90.00
_cell.angle_gamma   90.00
#
_symmetry.space_group_name_H-M   'P 1'
#
loop_
_entity.id
_entity.type
_entity.pdbx_description
1 polymer ?
#
loop_
_entity_poly.entity_id
_entity_poly.type
_entity_poly.pdbx_seq_one_letter_code
_entity_poly.pdbx_strand_id
1 'polypeptide(L)'
;MLHIIFQFLGQYAGDDRPSEASRVSTSPKFSFFDPKTGARREWLVSRISLFAKRRSNDTYYSLLFLDPVDTVLSVALKTLLLGDENSLPLPKSDHIVGVISSVMYMMALIFSQFLQDAERNLKSVTRPNLEKAPLLQDLVETTRELHELLDLWREAHCRVLAVQKLARDIMNHPFIIAGGLQGIIATSLRKPRGMFEDHIDTIGGLIEKTKSHISLIFNIATLYDSRAALEESRSANNFASSSSDVTSLTFIYLPISIAAAIFGMNVDLITGDRTQPTILAFIGLAAVLLVISTSILVIWSNKIRIKQWFGSWRTQGGLAENGSRGSV
;
A
#
# COMPACT_ATOMS: atom_id res chain seq x y z
N MET A 1 -14.78 1.08 46.73
CA MET A 1 -14.29 -0.10 45.98
C MET A 1 -13.66 0.41 44.71
N LEU A 2 -12.57 -0.20 44.25
CA LEU A 2 -11.91 0.12 42.99
C LEU A 2 -12.10 -1.06 42.06
N HIS A 3 -12.58 -0.82 40.85
CA HIS A 3 -12.68 -1.82 39.80
C HIS A 3 -12.09 -1.21 38.53
N ILE A 4 -11.02 -1.81 38.04
CA ILE A 4 -10.31 -1.36 36.86
C ILE A 4 -10.33 -2.50 35.84
N ILE A 5 -10.70 -2.17 34.61
CA ILE A 5 -10.66 -3.09 33.48
C ILE A 5 -9.64 -2.56 32.50
N PHE A 6 -8.69 -3.42 32.13
CA PHE A 6 -7.72 -3.15 31.08
C PHE A 6 -8.00 -4.06 29.90
N GLN A 7 -8.01 -3.49 28.70
CA GLN A 7 -8.01 -4.24 27.44
C GLN A 7 -6.70 -3.97 26.72
N PHE A 8 -6.07 -5.02 26.21
CA PHE A 8 -4.77 -4.94 25.53
C PHE A 8 -4.68 -6.01 24.44
N LEU A 9 -3.68 -5.91 23.58
CA LEU A 9 -3.38 -6.92 22.56
C LEU A 9 -2.35 -7.89 23.14
N GLY A 10 -2.76 -9.14 23.36
CA GLY A 10 -1.90 -10.24 23.79
C GLY A 10 -1.51 -11.11 22.60
N GLN A 11 -0.33 -11.73 22.68
CA GLN A 11 0.15 -12.68 21.67
C GLN A 11 -0.28 -14.10 22.04
N TYR A 12 -0.85 -14.83 21.08
CA TYR A 12 -1.30 -16.21 21.24
C TYR A 12 -0.74 -17.12 20.15
N ALA A 13 -0.57 -18.40 20.48
CA ALA A 13 -0.07 -19.42 19.57
C ALA A 13 -1.17 -20.46 19.29
N GLY A 14 -1.31 -20.87 18.03
CA GLY A 14 -2.26 -21.92 17.64
C GLY A 14 -3.72 -21.51 17.80
N ASP A 15 -4.52 -22.39 18.39
CA ASP A 15 -5.97 -22.23 18.58
C ASP A 15 -6.34 -21.59 19.92
N ASP A 16 -5.36 -21.24 20.75
CA ASP A 16 -5.58 -20.59 22.04
C ASP A 16 -6.19 -19.20 21.85
N ARG A 17 -7.39 -18.98 22.39
CA ARG A 17 -8.09 -17.69 22.31
C ARG A 17 -8.59 -17.25 23.67
N PRO A 18 -8.30 -16.00 24.07
CA PRO A 18 -8.88 -15.46 25.30
C PRO A 18 -10.41 -15.32 25.13
N SER A 19 -11.12 -15.37 26.25
CA SER A 19 -12.56 -15.22 26.32
C SER A 19 -13.05 -13.91 25.69
N GLU A 20 -12.31 -12.81 25.84
CA GLU A 20 -12.67 -11.52 25.25
C GLU A 20 -12.62 -11.55 23.72
N ALA A 21 -11.64 -12.24 23.12
CA ALA A 21 -11.58 -12.45 21.68
C ALA A 21 -12.70 -13.38 21.19
N SER A 22 -13.17 -14.29 22.04
CA SER A 22 -14.22 -15.27 21.70
C SER A 22 -15.64 -14.71 21.88
N ARG A 23 -15.81 -13.62 22.65
CA ARG A 23 -17.12 -13.02 22.95
C ARG A 23 -17.82 -12.43 21.73
N VAL A 24 -17.05 -11.91 20.78
CA VAL A 24 -17.59 -11.24 19.60
C VAL A 24 -16.82 -11.71 18.37
N SER A 25 -17.53 -12.20 17.36
CA SER A 25 -16.92 -12.62 16.09
C SER A 25 -16.17 -11.50 15.37
N THR A 26 -16.48 -10.25 15.70
CA THR A 26 -15.85 -9.03 15.19
C THR A 26 -14.75 -8.51 16.13
N SER A 27 -14.29 -9.29 17.11
CA SER A 27 -13.20 -8.87 17.97
C SER A 27 -11.94 -8.66 17.12
N PRO A 28 -11.23 -7.52 17.26
CA PRO A 28 -10.04 -7.25 16.49
C PRO A 28 -9.02 -8.37 16.64
N LYS A 29 -8.64 -8.95 15.50
CA LYS A 29 -7.62 -9.97 15.38
C LYS A 29 -6.56 -9.47 14.42
N PHE A 30 -5.32 -9.45 14.90
CA PHE A 30 -4.18 -9.09 14.08
C PHE A 30 -3.24 -10.26 13.97
N SER A 31 -2.52 -10.31 12.86
CA SER A 31 -1.63 -11.41 12.61
C SER A 31 -0.43 -10.94 11.83
N PHE A 32 0.76 -11.28 12.32
CA PHE A 32 2.01 -10.92 11.68
C PHE A 32 2.75 -12.17 11.27
N PHE A 33 3.34 -12.13 10.08
CA PHE A 33 4.21 -13.20 9.63
C PHE A 33 5.58 -13.03 10.26
N ASP A 34 6.09 -14.06 10.93
CA ASP A 34 7.45 -14.06 11.44
C ASP A 34 8.40 -14.62 10.36
N PRO A 35 9.24 -13.78 9.73
CA PRO A 35 10.11 -14.22 8.64
C PRO A 35 11.17 -15.23 9.09
N LYS A 36 11.47 -15.33 10.40
CA LYS A 36 12.47 -16.27 10.92
C LYS A 36 11.91 -17.67 11.09
N THR A 37 10.67 -17.78 11.54
CA THR A 37 10.03 -19.07 11.88
C THR A 37 9.05 -19.53 10.81
N GLY A 38 8.60 -18.64 9.93
CA GLY A 38 7.51 -18.89 8.99
C GLY A 38 6.14 -19.02 9.66
N ALA A 39 6.07 -18.86 10.98
CA ALA A 39 4.84 -18.96 11.74
C ALA A 39 4.08 -17.63 11.75
N ARG A 40 2.75 -17.71 11.77
CA ARG A 40 1.88 -16.54 11.94
C ARG A 40 1.66 -16.32 13.43
N ARG A 41 2.04 -15.14 13.93
CA ARG A 41 1.81 -14.71 15.31
C ARG A 41 0.49 -13.98 15.37
N GLU A 42 -0.45 -14.47 16.18
CA GLU A 42 -1.75 -13.83 16.35
C GLU A 42 -1.75 -12.93 17.57
N TRP A 43 -2.25 -11.71 17.39
CA TRP A 43 -2.46 -10.72 18.43
C TRP A 43 -3.95 -10.52 18.61
N LEU A 44 -4.46 -10.92 19.77
CA LEU A 44 -5.88 -10.93 20.09
C LEU A 44 -6.14 -9.99 21.27
N VAL A 45 -7.34 -9.43 21.33
CA VAL A 45 -7.76 -8.62 22.48
C VAL A 45 -7.92 -9.52 23.71
N SER A 46 -7.18 -9.19 24.76
CA SER A 46 -7.34 -9.77 26.08
C SER A 46 -7.75 -8.71 27.10
N ARG A 47 -8.20 -9.17 28.26
CA ARG A 47 -8.75 -8.37 29.33
C ARG A 47 -8.18 -8.78 30.68
N ILE A 48 -7.67 -7.79 31.42
CA ILE A 48 -7.32 -7.91 32.84
C ILE A 48 -8.36 -7.13 33.63
N SER A 49 -8.93 -7.73 34.69
CA SER A 49 -9.83 -7.02 35.59
C SER A 49 -9.27 -7.04 37.01
N LEU A 50 -8.97 -5.86 37.54
CA LEU A 50 -8.46 -5.67 38.89
C LEU A 50 -9.58 -5.14 39.78
N PHE A 51 -9.91 -5.90 40.81
CA PHE A 51 -10.81 -5.48 41.87
C PHE A 51 -10.01 -5.22 43.12
N ALA A 52 -10.23 -4.09 43.77
CA ALA A 52 -9.64 -3.81 45.06
C ALA A 52 -10.68 -3.27 46.05
N LYS A 53 -10.66 -3.84 47.26
CA LYS A 53 -11.54 -3.47 48.35
C LYS A 53 -10.71 -3.21 49.61
N ARG A 54 -10.96 -2.07 50.25
CA ARG A 54 -10.36 -1.71 51.53
C ARG A 54 -11.07 -2.51 52.63
N ARG A 55 -10.29 -3.13 53.51
CA ARG A 55 -10.77 -3.80 54.73
C ARG A 55 -10.70 -2.80 55.90
N SER A 56 -11.32 -3.12 57.03
CA SER A 56 -10.98 -2.50 58.31
C SER A 56 -9.48 -2.70 58.61
N ASN A 57 -8.83 -1.68 59.18
CA ASN A 57 -7.39 -1.63 59.52
C ASN A 57 -6.42 -1.39 58.33
N ASP A 58 -6.79 -0.58 57.34
CA ASP A 58 -5.91 -0.15 56.23
C ASP A 58 -5.26 -1.28 55.40
N THR A 59 -5.81 -2.49 55.51
CA THR A 59 -5.44 -3.61 54.64
C THR A 59 -6.31 -3.62 53.39
N TYR A 60 -5.74 -4.07 52.28
CA TYR A 60 -6.41 -4.13 50.99
C TYR A 60 -6.51 -5.57 50.52
N TYR A 61 -7.69 -5.96 50.04
CA TYR A 61 -7.85 -7.16 49.23
C TYR A 61 -7.87 -6.74 47.77
N SER A 62 -6.93 -7.28 46.98
CA SER A 62 -6.95 -7.22 45.53
C SER A 62 -7.26 -8.59 44.95
N LEU A 63 -8.16 -8.62 43.97
CA LEU A 63 -8.42 -9.78 43.14
C LEU A 63 -8.07 -9.38 41.71
N LEU A 64 -7.13 -10.10 41.12
CA LEU A 64 -6.76 -9.96 39.72
C LEU A 64 -7.39 -11.10 38.95
N PHE A 65 -8.32 -10.77 38.07
CA PHE A 65 -8.94 -11.71 37.15
C PHE A 65 -8.20 -11.64 35.81
N LEU A 66 -7.59 -12.77 35.44
CA LEU A 66 -6.94 -13.02 34.17
C LEU A 66 -7.72 -14.09 33.43
N ASP A 67 -7.61 -14.09 32.10
CA ASP A 67 -8.13 -15.20 31.32
C ASP A 67 -7.36 -16.49 31.65
N PRO A 68 -8.04 -17.66 31.80
CA PRO A 68 -7.34 -18.93 32.02
C PRO A 68 -6.35 -19.29 30.91
N VAL A 69 -6.56 -18.79 29.68
CA VAL A 69 -5.65 -19.02 28.55
C VAL A 69 -4.37 -18.18 28.67
N ASP A 70 -4.39 -17.10 29.46
CA ASP A 70 -3.27 -16.16 29.61
C ASP A 70 -2.18 -16.67 30.57
N THR A 71 -1.73 -17.91 30.38
CA THR A 71 -0.74 -18.56 31.25
C THR A 71 0.58 -17.78 31.29
N VAL A 72 1.07 -17.30 30.14
CA VAL A 72 2.30 -16.47 30.04
C VAL A 72 2.16 -15.18 30.86
N LEU A 73 1.02 -14.51 30.74
CA LEU A 73 0.71 -13.29 31.49
C LEU A 73 0.67 -13.58 32.99
N SER A 74 0.03 -14.68 33.39
CA SER A 74 -0.09 -15.08 34.78
C SER A 74 1.27 -15.38 35.41
N VAL A 75 2.17 -16.05 34.67
CA VAL A 75 3.54 -16.35 35.10
C VAL A 75 4.34 -15.05 35.22
N ALA A 76 4.30 -14.18 34.21
CA ALA A 76 5.00 -12.91 34.26
C ALA A 76 4.48 -12.00 35.40
N LEU A 77 3.18 -12.00 35.68
CA LEU A 77 2.59 -11.24 36.79
C LEU A 77 3.03 -11.83 38.12
N LYS A 78 3.03 -13.16 38.24
CA LYS A 78 3.51 -13.84 39.43
C LYS A 78 4.97 -13.48 39.71
N THR A 79 5.83 -13.51 38.69
CA THR A 79 7.24 -13.12 38.83
C THR A 79 7.40 -11.64 39.20
N LEU A 80 6.64 -10.73 38.58
CA LEU A 80 6.69 -9.30 38.90
C LEU A 80 6.16 -8.98 40.31
N LEU A 81 5.12 -9.68 40.75
CA LEU A 81 4.45 -9.40 42.03
C LEU A 81 5.12 -10.08 43.22
N LEU A 82 5.65 -11.29 43.04
CA LEU A 82 6.35 -12.02 44.10
C LEU A 82 7.84 -11.66 44.18
N GLY A 83 8.36 -10.99 43.15
CA GLY A 83 9.78 -10.72 43.01
C GLY A 83 10.59 -12.00 42.75
N ASP A 84 11.83 -11.83 42.31
CA ASP A 84 12.86 -12.81 42.60
C ASP A 84 13.15 -12.73 44.11
N GLU A 85 13.48 -13.81 44.81
CA GLU A 85 13.69 -13.82 46.28
C GLU A 85 14.72 -12.78 46.77
N ASN A 86 15.48 -12.20 45.84
CA ASN A 86 16.51 -11.18 46.04
C ASN A 86 16.10 -9.73 45.70
N SER A 87 14.86 -9.50 45.24
CA SER A 87 14.39 -8.16 44.85
C SER A 87 13.67 -7.44 45.99
N LEU A 88 13.93 -6.14 46.14
CA LEU A 88 13.56 -5.28 47.27
C LEU A 88 12.15 -5.58 47.83
N PRO A 89 12.00 -5.82 49.15
CA PRO A 89 10.72 -6.09 49.75
C PRO A 89 9.79 -4.89 49.55
N LEU A 90 8.76 -5.06 48.73
CA LEU A 90 7.65 -4.13 48.66
C LEU A 90 7.04 -4.01 50.07
N PRO A 91 6.97 -2.81 50.67
CA PRO A 91 6.40 -2.64 52.00
C PRO A 91 4.97 -3.19 52.03
N LYS A 92 4.66 -3.99 53.07
CA LYS A 92 3.40 -4.75 53.22
C LYS A 92 2.12 -3.88 53.22
N SER A 93 2.24 -2.55 53.33
CA SER A 93 1.11 -1.61 53.23
C SER A 93 0.73 -1.21 51.80
N ASP A 94 1.59 -1.49 50.81
CA ASP A 94 1.50 -0.87 49.47
C ASP A 94 1.12 -1.86 48.36
N HIS A 95 0.63 -3.05 48.74
CA HIS A 95 0.32 -4.14 47.80
C HIS A 95 -0.57 -3.72 46.64
N ILE A 96 -1.57 -2.85 46.86
CA ILE A 96 -2.45 -2.40 45.78
C ILE A 96 -1.73 -1.50 44.77
N VAL A 97 -0.82 -0.63 45.24
CA VAL A 97 -0.02 0.24 44.37
C VAL A 97 0.94 -0.60 43.54
N GLY A 98 1.61 -1.56 44.18
CA GLY A 98 2.47 -2.52 43.51
C GLY A 98 1.74 -3.31 42.43
N VAL A 99 0.52 -3.79 42.72
CA VAL A 99 -0.30 -4.53 41.75
C VAL A 99 -0.70 -3.66 40.56
N ILE A 100 -1.23 -2.45 40.81
CA ILE A 100 -1.62 -1.53 39.72
C ILE A 100 -0.41 -1.18 38.84
N SER A 101 0.72 -0.82 39.46
CA SER A 101 1.94 -0.46 38.73
C SER A 101 2.49 -1.65 37.93
N SER A 102 2.51 -2.85 38.51
CA SER A 102 2.99 -4.07 37.83
C SER A 102 2.12 -4.45 36.64
N VAL A 103 0.80 -4.39 36.76
CA VAL A 103 -0.13 -4.64 35.65
C VAL A 103 0.07 -3.63 34.52
N MET A 104 0.14 -2.35 34.86
CA MET A 104 0.39 -1.27 33.87
C MET A 104 1.75 -1.42 33.18
N TYR A 105 2.79 -1.76 33.94
CA TYR A 105 4.13 -1.97 33.41
C TYR A 105 4.20 -3.17 32.48
N MET A 106 3.58 -4.29 32.87
CA MET A 106 3.46 -5.45 32.01
C MET A 106 2.72 -5.13 30.71
N MET A 107 1.60 -4.43 30.79
CA MET A 107 0.86 -4.02 29.59
C MET A 107 1.73 -3.18 28.66
N ALA A 108 2.52 -2.26 29.21
CA ALA A 108 3.46 -1.48 28.42
C ALA A 108 4.52 -2.38 27.76
N LEU A 109 5.06 -3.38 28.45
CA LEU A 109 6.01 -4.33 27.87
C LEU A 109 5.40 -5.16 26.73
N ILE A 110 4.20 -5.70 26.94
CA ILE A 110 3.49 -6.48 25.91
C ILE A 110 3.22 -5.60 24.68
N PHE A 111 2.80 -4.37 24.90
CA PHE A 111 2.53 -3.44 23.82
C PHE A 111 3.80 -3.00 23.08
N SER A 112 4.93 -2.83 23.77
CA SER A 112 6.24 -2.65 23.11
C SER A 112 6.57 -3.81 22.17
N GLN A 113 6.33 -5.06 22.61
CA GLN A 113 6.57 -6.24 21.79
C GLN A 113 5.65 -6.26 20.56
N PHE A 114 4.37 -5.92 20.74
CA PHE A 114 3.42 -5.76 19.64
C PHE A 114 3.92 -4.77 18.60
N LEU A 115 4.32 -3.57 19.02
CA LEU A 115 4.81 -2.53 18.10
C LEU A 115 6.07 -2.97 17.35
N GLN A 116 6.99 -3.68 18.00
CA GLN A 116 8.17 -4.22 17.35
C GLN A 116 7.83 -5.27 16.29
N ASP A 117 6.93 -6.21 16.60
CA ASP A 117 6.49 -7.24 15.66
C ASP A 117 5.75 -6.60 14.47
N ALA A 118 4.90 -5.61 14.75
CA ALA A 118 4.14 -4.89 13.75
C ALA A 118 5.04 -4.02 12.83
N GLU A 119 6.07 -3.37 13.38
CA GLU A 119 7.08 -2.65 12.58
C GLU A 119 7.88 -3.61 11.68
N ARG A 120 8.26 -4.78 12.19
CA ARG A 120 8.93 -5.82 11.38
C ARG A 120 8.03 -6.29 10.25
N ASN A 121 6.74 -6.50 10.53
CA ASN A 121 5.75 -6.86 9.52
C ASN A 121 5.63 -5.78 8.44
N LEU A 122 5.51 -4.50 8.83
CA LEU A 122 5.48 -3.38 7.88
C LEU A 122 6.72 -3.38 6.97
N LYS A 123 7.91 -3.56 7.52
CA LYS A 123 9.16 -3.67 6.74
C LYS A 123 9.17 -4.88 5.80
N SER A 124 8.57 -6.00 6.21
CA SER A 124 8.50 -7.22 5.39
C SER A 124 7.51 -7.09 4.24
N VAL A 125 6.41 -6.37 4.42
CA VAL A 125 5.40 -6.12 3.40
C VAL A 125 5.94 -5.15 2.34
N THR A 126 6.72 -4.15 2.73
CA THR A 126 7.13 -3.08 1.81
C THR A 126 8.42 -3.38 1.04
N ARG A 127 9.39 -4.07 1.64
CA ARG A 127 10.73 -4.26 1.04
C ARG A 127 10.77 -5.12 -0.24
N PRO A 128 10.17 -6.33 -0.30
CA PRO A 128 10.37 -7.23 -1.44
C PRO A 128 9.75 -6.73 -2.75
N ASN A 129 8.71 -5.89 -2.65
CA ASN A 129 7.92 -5.45 -3.81
C ASN A 129 8.44 -4.16 -4.46
N LEU A 130 9.35 -3.43 -3.81
CA LEU A 130 9.93 -2.21 -4.35
C LEU A 130 11.27 -2.45 -5.07
N GLU A 131 11.98 -3.52 -4.73
CA GLU A 131 13.32 -3.81 -5.28
C GLU A 131 13.27 -4.57 -6.63
N LYS A 132 12.17 -5.28 -6.92
CA LYS A 132 11.94 -5.99 -8.18
C LYS A 132 10.79 -5.33 -8.90
N ALA A 133 10.80 -5.26 -10.25
CA ALA A 133 9.68 -4.75 -11.03
C ALA A 133 8.40 -5.52 -10.66
N PRO A 134 7.52 -4.95 -9.82
CA PRO A 134 6.45 -5.73 -9.21
C PRO A 134 5.33 -5.93 -10.22
N LEU A 135 4.64 -7.07 -10.16
CA LEU A 135 3.41 -7.26 -10.91
C LEU A 135 2.33 -6.34 -10.30
N LEU A 136 1.41 -5.86 -11.14
CA LEU A 136 0.32 -4.98 -10.68
C LEU A 136 -0.52 -5.64 -9.57
N GLN A 137 -0.72 -6.96 -9.66
CA GLN A 137 -1.44 -7.74 -8.65
C GLN A 137 -0.76 -7.69 -7.28
N ASP A 138 0.57 -7.76 -7.24
CA ASP A 138 1.35 -7.68 -5.99
C ASP A 138 1.23 -6.29 -5.37
N LEU A 139 1.21 -5.23 -6.20
CA LEU A 139 1.01 -3.85 -5.72
C LEU A 139 -0.37 -3.64 -5.11
N VAL A 140 -1.43 -4.20 -5.71
CA VAL A 140 -2.80 -4.12 -5.19
C VAL A 140 -2.89 -4.84 -3.84
N GLU A 141 -2.35 -6.05 -3.75
CA GLU A 141 -2.37 -6.84 -2.51
C GLU A 141 -1.56 -6.15 -1.40
N THR A 142 -0.37 -5.64 -1.72
CA THR A 142 0.44 -4.85 -0.78
C THR A 142 -0.33 -3.61 -0.31
N THR A 143 -1.02 -2.92 -1.22
CA THR A 143 -1.81 -1.74 -0.87
C THR A 143 -2.95 -2.10 0.07
N ARG A 144 -3.63 -3.24 -0.15
CA ARG A 144 -4.68 -3.76 0.73
C ARG A 144 -4.13 -4.04 2.13
N GLU A 145 -3.02 -4.77 2.24
CA GLU A 145 -2.36 -5.05 3.52
C GLU A 145 -1.94 -3.77 4.26
N LEU A 146 -1.42 -2.76 3.55
CA LEU A 146 -1.05 -1.49 4.16
C LEU A 146 -2.26 -0.70 4.69
N HIS A 147 -3.42 -0.77 4.02
CA HIS A 147 -4.65 -0.16 4.51
C HIS A 147 -5.19 -0.90 5.75
N GLU A 148 -5.14 -2.23 5.78
CA GLU A 148 -5.48 -3.00 6.98
C GLU A 148 -4.56 -2.65 8.16
N LEU A 149 -3.27 -2.41 7.90
CA LEU A 149 -2.34 -1.91 8.92
C LEU A 149 -2.70 -0.51 9.43
N LEU A 150 -3.22 0.40 8.60
CA LEU A 150 -3.67 1.71 9.06
C LEU A 150 -4.82 1.62 10.07
N ASP A 151 -5.79 0.75 9.83
CA ASP A 151 -6.89 0.53 10.77
C ASP A 151 -6.38 -0.11 12.07
N LEU A 152 -5.42 -1.04 11.97
CA LEU A 152 -4.71 -1.58 13.13
C LEU A 152 -4.00 -0.50 13.94
N TRP A 153 -3.29 0.44 13.29
CA TRP A 153 -2.63 1.54 14.00
C TRP A 153 -3.60 2.44 14.72
N ARG A 154 -4.76 2.73 14.11
CA ARG A 154 -5.83 3.50 14.76
C ARG A 154 -6.32 2.79 16.03
N GLU A 155 -6.57 1.49 15.94
CA GLU A 155 -7.11 0.68 17.03
C GLU A 155 -6.11 0.51 18.19
N ALA A 156 -4.83 0.35 17.84
CA ALA A 156 -3.70 0.34 18.76
C ALA A 156 -3.54 1.71 19.47
N HIS A 157 -3.58 2.81 18.71
CA HIS A 157 -3.48 4.17 19.24
C HIS A 157 -4.62 4.49 20.23
N CYS A 158 -5.86 4.14 19.87
CA CYS A 158 -7.02 4.31 20.75
C CYS A 158 -6.86 3.57 22.08
N ARG A 159 -6.31 2.35 22.08
CA ARG A 159 -6.03 1.58 23.31
C ARG A 159 -4.97 2.22 24.17
N VAL A 160 -3.85 2.66 23.60
CA VAL A 160 -2.79 3.32 24.39
C VAL A 160 -3.32 4.60 25.03
N LEU A 161 -4.09 5.40 24.28
CA LEU A 161 -4.74 6.60 24.83
C LEU A 161 -5.72 6.25 25.95
N ALA A 162 -6.50 5.18 25.81
CA ALA A 162 -7.41 4.72 26.86
C ALA A 162 -6.65 4.32 28.13
N VAL A 163 -5.53 3.61 28.00
CA VAL A 163 -4.67 3.21 29.12
C VAL A 163 -4.01 4.42 29.78
N GLN A 164 -3.53 5.39 29.00
CA GLN A 164 -2.94 6.63 29.53
C GLN A 164 -3.99 7.49 30.26
N LYS A 165 -5.22 7.57 29.71
CA LYS A 165 -6.36 8.20 30.38
C LYS A 165 -6.66 7.49 31.70
N LEU A 166 -6.75 6.16 31.68
CA LEU A 166 -6.99 5.36 32.88
C LEU A 166 -5.90 5.54 33.94
N ALA A 167 -4.62 5.63 33.55
CA ALA A 167 -3.52 5.94 34.47
C ALA A 167 -3.73 7.28 35.19
N ARG A 168 -4.25 8.29 34.49
CA ARG A 168 -4.59 9.60 35.07
C ARG A 168 -5.82 9.52 35.97
N ASP A 169 -6.86 8.81 35.54
CA ASP A 169 -8.11 8.68 36.26
C ASP A 169 -7.93 7.88 37.58
N ILE A 170 -7.06 6.87 37.60
CA ILE A 170 -6.71 6.10 38.80
C ILE A 170 -6.15 7.01 39.91
N MET A 171 -5.29 7.98 39.58
CA MET A 171 -4.71 8.91 40.56
C MET A 171 -5.77 9.78 41.23
N ASN A 172 -6.87 10.06 40.52
CA ASN A 172 -7.98 10.90 41.00
C ASN A 172 -9.14 10.07 41.55
N HIS A 173 -9.02 8.74 41.58
CA HIS A 173 -10.11 7.89 42.01
C HIS A 173 -10.33 8.05 43.53
N PRO A 174 -11.58 8.18 44.01
CA PRO A 174 -11.87 8.41 45.44
C PRO A 174 -11.24 7.37 46.38
N PHE A 175 -11.15 6.11 45.93
CA PHE A 175 -10.46 5.03 46.65
C PHE A 175 -8.98 5.31 46.90
N ILE A 176 -8.28 5.92 45.93
CA ILE A 176 -6.86 6.27 46.02
C ILE A 176 -6.66 7.50 46.90
N ILE A 177 -7.51 8.52 46.71
CA ILE A 177 -7.47 9.76 47.50
C ILE A 177 -7.75 9.46 48.98
N ALA A 178 -8.80 8.70 49.28
CA ALA A 178 -9.16 8.33 50.66
C ALA A 178 -8.14 7.42 51.35
N GLY A 179 -7.23 6.81 50.59
CA GLY A 179 -6.10 6.04 51.11
C GLY A 179 -4.80 6.83 51.25
N GLY A 180 -4.76 8.10 50.82
CA GLY A 180 -3.52 8.87 50.78
C GLY A 180 -2.46 8.32 49.80
N LEU A 181 -2.86 7.47 48.86
CA LEU A 181 -1.93 6.73 47.99
C LEU A 181 -1.51 7.49 46.73
N GLN A 182 -2.01 8.72 46.54
CA GLN A 182 -1.84 9.47 45.29
C GLN A 182 -0.36 9.71 44.92
N GLY A 183 0.46 10.13 45.89
CA GLY A 183 1.89 10.41 45.64
C GLY A 183 2.71 9.14 45.33
N ILE A 184 2.40 8.03 46.01
CA ILE A 184 3.08 6.74 45.79
C ILE A 184 2.67 6.18 44.42
N ILE A 185 1.37 6.23 44.09
CA ILE A 185 0.87 5.79 42.78
C ILE A 185 1.47 6.63 41.66
N ALA A 186 1.48 7.96 41.78
CA ALA A 186 2.06 8.84 40.77
C ALA A 186 3.54 8.51 40.50
N THR A 187 4.30 8.21 41.55
CA THR A 187 5.70 7.79 41.43
C THR A 187 5.81 6.41 40.76
N SER A 188 5.02 5.44 41.21
CA SER A 188 5.03 4.07 40.67
C SER A 188 4.54 3.96 39.22
N LEU A 189 3.66 4.86 38.78
CA LEU A 189 3.12 4.90 37.42
C LEU A 189 3.95 5.75 36.47
N ARG A 190 4.98 6.45 36.96
CA ARG A 190 5.83 7.33 36.13
C ARG A 190 6.46 6.57 34.95
N LYS A 191 7.08 5.41 35.23
CA LYS A 191 7.74 4.57 34.21
C LYS A 191 6.75 4.03 33.16
N PRO A 192 5.69 3.28 33.53
CA PRO A 192 4.75 2.76 32.53
C PRO A 192 4.05 3.89 31.75
N ARG A 193 3.75 5.03 32.38
CA ARG A 193 3.19 6.18 31.67
C ARG A 193 4.14 6.73 30.60
N GLY A 194 5.42 6.88 30.92
CA GLY A 194 6.43 7.29 29.94
C GLY A 194 6.52 6.33 28.76
N MET A 195 6.47 5.01 29.01
CA MET A 195 6.44 4.01 27.95
C MET A 195 5.21 4.15 27.03
N PHE A 196 4.02 4.40 27.60
CA PHE A 196 2.82 4.62 26.79
C PHE A 196 2.86 5.93 26.00
N GLU A 197 3.52 6.97 26.53
CA GLU A 197 3.80 8.21 25.78
C GLU A 197 4.72 7.90 24.58
N ASP A 198 5.82 7.16 24.81
CA ASP A 198 6.71 6.70 23.73
C ASP A 198 5.98 5.83 22.69
N HIS A 199 5.03 5.00 23.14
CA HIS A 199 4.20 4.17 22.25
C HIS A 199 3.29 5.00 21.35
N ILE A 200 2.70 6.08 21.85
CA ILE A 200 1.88 7.00 21.04
C ILE A 200 2.72 7.59 19.91
N ASP A 201 3.91 8.09 20.25
CA ASP A 201 4.83 8.68 19.26
C ASP A 201 5.29 7.62 18.25
N THR A 202 5.58 6.41 18.71
CA THR A 202 5.97 5.28 17.85
C THR A 202 4.84 4.92 16.88
N ILE A 203 3.60 4.83 17.34
CA ILE A 203 2.44 4.56 16.48
C ILE A 203 2.25 5.69 15.46
N GLY A 204 2.39 6.96 15.88
CA GLY A 204 2.36 8.11 14.97
C GLY A 204 3.38 7.99 13.85
N GLY A 205 4.62 7.62 14.19
CA GLY A 205 5.67 7.35 13.21
C GLY A 205 5.35 6.17 12.27
N LEU A 206 4.72 5.10 12.78
CA LEU A 206 4.29 3.96 11.96
C LEU A 206 3.14 4.32 11.00
N ILE A 207 2.19 5.17 11.43
CA ILE A 207 1.12 5.68 10.58
C ILE A 207 1.70 6.47 9.40
N GLU A 208 2.60 7.41 9.67
CA GLU A 208 3.20 8.24 8.62
C GLU A 208 4.07 7.40 7.67
N LYS A 209 4.85 6.45 8.20
CA LYS A 209 5.56 5.47 7.36
C LYS A 209 4.59 4.70 6.46
N THR A 210 3.49 4.19 7.00
CA THR A 210 2.51 3.41 6.23
C THR A 210 1.88 4.24 5.10
N LYS A 211 1.46 5.48 5.39
CA LYS A 211 0.95 6.42 4.37
C LYS A 211 1.97 6.72 3.28
N SER A 212 3.24 6.92 3.66
CA SER A 212 4.32 7.14 2.70
C SER A 212 4.50 5.96 1.75
N HIS A 213 4.43 4.72 2.25
CA HIS A 213 4.50 3.52 1.41
C HIS A 213 3.29 3.38 0.48
N ILE A 214 2.08 3.67 0.96
CA ILE A 214 0.87 3.68 0.13
C ILE A 214 1.02 4.69 -1.02
N SER A 215 1.47 5.91 -0.71
CA SER A 215 1.73 6.94 -1.72
C SER A 215 2.78 6.52 -2.75
N LEU A 216 3.87 5.88 -2.30
CA LEU A 216 4.90 5.35 -3.19
C LEU A 216 4.33 4.28 -4.14
N ILE A 217 3.52 3.35 -3.65
CA ILE A 217 2.88 2.33 -4.47
C ILE A 217 1.95 2.96 -5.52
N PHE A 218 1.14 3.96 -5.14
CA PHE A 218 0.30 4.67 -6.10
C PHE A 218 1.11 5.38 -7.19
N ASN A 219 2.24 5.99 -6.83
CA ASN A 219 3.14 6.61 -7.82
C ASN A 219 3.72 5.57 -8.78
N ILE A 220 4.11 4.39 -8.28
CA ILE A 220 4.61 3.29 -9.12
C ILE A 220 3.51 2.79 -10.07
N ALA A 221 2.30 2.56 -9.57
CA ALA A 221 1.17 2.15 -10.40
C ALA A 221 0.87 3.17 -11.51
N THR A 222 0.87 4.47 -11.17
CA THR A 222 0.67 5.55 -12.14
C THR A 222 1.76 5.58 -13.21
N LEU A 223 3.01 5.27 -12.85
CA LEU A 223 4.11 5.14 -13.82
C LEU A 223 3.92 3.96 -14.76
N TYR A 224 3.41 2.82 -14.27
CA TYR A 224 3.07 1.67 -15.12
C TYR A 224 1.97 2.01 -16.12
N ASP A 225 0.89 2.65 -15.68
CA ASP A 225 -0.21 3.07 -16.56
C ASP A 225 0.28 4.06 -17.61
N SER A 226 1.10 5.03 -17.21
CA SER A 226 1.71 6.00 -18.13
C SER A 226 2.61 5.33 -19.17
N ARG A 227 3.38 4.32 -18.77
CA ARG A 227 4.24 3.56 -19.68
C ARG A 227 3.41 2.73 -20.67
N ALA A 228 2.36 2.05 -20.20
CA ALA A 228 1.45 1.30 -21.05
C ALA A 228 0.78 2.21 -22.09
N ALA A 229 0.30 3.39 -21.67
CA ALA A 229 -0.28 4.39 -22.57
C ALA A 229 0.74 4.92 -23.60
N LEU A 230 2.00 5.10 -23.21
CA LEU A 230 3.07 5.50 -24.13
C LEU A 230 3.40 4.39 -25.13
N GLU A 231 3.42 3.13 -24.70
CA GLU A 231 3.65 1.98 -25.58
C GLU A 231 2.47 1.77 -26.56
N GLU A 232 1.23 1.95 -26.09
CA GLU A 232 0.04 1.96 -26.95
C GLU A 232 0.09 3.12 -27.94
N SER A 233 0.42 4.34 -27.49
CA SER A 233 0.56 5.50 -28.36
C SER A 233 1.64 5.31 -29.42
N ARG A 234 2.79 4.73 -29.05
CA ARG A 234 3.85 4.38 -30.02
C ARG A 234 3.37 3.33 -31.02
N SER A 235 2.66 2.31 -30.56
CA SER A 235 2.11 1.25 -31.41
C SER A 235 1.06 1.79 -32.37
N ALA A 236 0.15 2.65 -31.89
CA ALA A 236 -0.84 3.34 -32.70
C ALA A 236 -0.18 4.29 -33.72
N ASN A 237 0.89 4.99 -33.34
CA ASN A 237 1.64 5.85 -34.25
C ASN A 237 2.36 5.03 -35.34
N ASN A 238 2.95 3.89 -34.99
CA ASN A 238 3.56 2.97 -35.96
C ASN A 238 2.50 2.38 -36.90
N PHE A 239 1.33 2.01 -36.36
CA PHE A 239 0.20 1.53 -37.16
C PHE A 239 -0.33 2.62 -38.10
N ALA A 240 -0.48 3.86 -37.63
CA ALA A 240 -0.89 4.99 -38.47
C ALA A 240 0.12 5.25 -39.59
N SER A 241 1.43 5.16 -39.31
CA SER A 241 2.47 5.23 -40.32
C SER A 241 2.32 4.13 -41.36
N SER A 242 2.19 2.87 -40.93
CA SER A 242 2.01 1.72 -41.85
C SER A 242 0.71 1.79 -42.66
N SER A 243 -0.39 2.22 -42.04
CA SER A 243 -1.67 2.41 -42.72
C SER A 243 -1.60 3.53 -43.77
N SER A 244 -0.81 4.58 -43.51
CA SER A 244 -0.58 5.63 -44.51
C SER A 244 0.19 5.12 -45.73
N ASP A 245 1.12 4.20 -45.52
CA ASP A 245 1.86 3.55 -46.61
C ASP A 245 0.95 2.64 -47.44
N VAL A 246 0.12 1.81 -46.80
CA VAL A 246 -0.83 0.91 -47.50
C VAL A 246 -1.89 1.68 -48.27
N THR A 247 -2.47 2.72 -47.68
CA THR A 247 -3.46 3.57 -48.37
C THR A 247 -2.81 4.30 -49.55
N SER A 248 -1.57 4.78 -49.40
CA SER A 248 -0.83 5.36 -50.52
C SER A 248 -0.64 4.38 -51.68
N LEU A 249 -0.29 3.12 -51.39
CA LEU A 249 -0.12 2.09 -52.41
C LEU A 249 -1.44 1.78 -53.13
N THR A 250 -2.55 1.78 -52.40
CA THR A 250 -3.90 1.53 -52.94
C THR A 250 -4.32 2.64 -53.90
N PHE A 251 -4.06 3.91 -53.56
CA PHE A 251 -4.32 5.05 -54.44
C PHE A 251 -3.52 5.00 -55.76
N ILE A 252 -2.38 4.32 -55.76
CA ILE A 252 -1.54 4.13 -56.95
C ILE A 252 -2.04 2.94 -57.77
N TYR A 253 -2.28 1.80 -57.13
CA TYR A 253 -2.64 0.57 -57.80
C TYR A 253 -4.06 0.59 -58.38
N LEU A 254 -4.99 1.31 -57.74
CA LEU A 254 -6.40 1.28 -58.14
C LEU A 254 -6.64 1.94 -59.52
N PRO A 255 -6.12 3.14 -59.84
CA PRO A 255 -6.20 3.71 -61.18
C PRO A 255 -5.48 2.87 -62.24
N ILE A 256 -4.31 2.32 -61.89
CA ILE A 256 -3.53 1.46 -62.80
C ILE A 256 -4.28 0.16 -63.11
N SER A 257 -4.90 -0.45 -62.10
CA SER A 257 -5.70 -1.66 -62.27
C SER A 257 -6.96 -1.40 -63.09
N ILE A 258 -7.62 -0.25 -62.90
CA ILE A 258 -8.77 0.16 -63.74
C ILE A 258 -8.31 0.37 -65.18
N ALA A 259 -7.19 1.04 -65.42
CA ALA A 259 -6.65 1.21 -66.76
C ALA A 259 -6.29 -0.14 -67.41
N ALA A 260 -5.60 -1.01 -66.68
CA ALA A 260 -5.25 -2.35 -67.15
C ALA A 260 -6.49 -3.21 -67.43
N ALA A 261 -7.54 -3.13 -66.60
CA ALA A 261 -8.81 -3.82 -66.83
C ALA A 261 -9.53 -3.30 -68.09
N ILE A 262 -9.51 -1.98 -68.31
CA ILE A 262 -10.06 -1.36 -69.52
C ILE A 262 -9.32 -1.83 -70.77
N PHE A 263 -7.98 -1.86 -70.74
CA PHE A 263 -7.17 -2.32 -71.89
C PHE A 263 -7.21 -3.84 -72.09
N GLY A 264 -7.42 -4.61 -71.01
CA GLY A 264 -7.57 -6.06 -71.05
C GLY A 264 -8.96 -6.54 -71.47
N MET A 265 -9.97 -5.67 -71.40
CA MET A 265 -11.27 -5.94 -72.00
C MET A 265 -11.14 -5.93 -73.53
N ASN A 266 -11.65 -6.97 -74.20
CA ASN A 266 -11.73 -7.03 -75.65
C ASN A 266 -12.74 -5.99 -76.17
N VAL A 267 -12.31 -4.74 -76.26
CA VAL A 267 -13.12 -3.59 -76.72
C VAL A 267 -13.65 -3.82 -78.13
N ASP A 268 -12.89 -4.56 -78.95
CA ASP A 268 -13.25 -4.99 -80.31
C ASP A 268 -14.57 -5.80 -80.36
N LEU A 269 -14.94 -6.51 -79.29
CA LEU A 269 -16.18 -7.31 -79.22
C LEU A 269 -17.39 -6.52 -78.72
N ILE A 270 -17.19 -5.41 -78.00
CA ILE A 270 -18.29 -4.63 -77.39
C ILE A 270 -18.70 -3.45 -78.28
N THR A 271 -17.78 -2.90 -79.08
CA THR A 271 -18.07 -1.71 -79.92
C THR A 271 -18.38 -2.03 -81.38
N GLY A 272 -18.14 -3.26 -81.86
CA GLY A 272 -18.69 -3.80 -83.11
C GLY A 272 -18.26 -3.12 -84.42
N ASP A 273 -17.59 -1.96 -84.38
CA ASP A 273 -17.23 -1.19 -85.57
C ASP A 273 -15.94 -0.38 -85.35
N ARG A 274 -14.89 -0.76 -86.10
CA ARG A 274 -13.50 -0.27 -85.94
C ARG A 274 -13.31 1.23 -86.23
N THR A 275 -14.31 1.87 -86.83
CA THR A 275 -14.23 3.27 -87.28
C THR A 275 -15.03 4.27 -86.45
N GLN A 276 -15.64 3.84 -85.32
CA GLN A 276 -16.40 4.78 -84.51
C GLN A 276 -15.50 5.71 -83.67
N PRO A 277 -15.73 7.04 -83.71
CA PRO A 277 -14.94 8.04 -82.98
C PRO A 277 -15.04 7.91 -81.45
N THR A 278 -15.98 7.09 -80.96
CA THR A 278 -16.18 6.76 -79.54
C THR A 278 -15.02 5.94 -78.96
N ILE A 279 -14.34 5.10 -79.74
CA ILE A 279 -13.18 4.31 -79.27
C ILE A 279 -11.99 5.24 -79.02
N LEU A 280 -11.74 6.20 -79.92
CA LEU A 280 -10.71 7.23 -79.73
C LEU A 280 -11.00 8.13 -78.54
N ALA A 281 -12.28 8.49 -78.32
CA ALA A 281 -12.69 9.25 -77.13
C ALA A 281 -12.45 8.45 -75.83
N PHE A 282 -12.67 7.13 -75.86
CA PHE A 282 -12.45 6.26 -74.71
C PHE A 282 -10.96 6.08 -74.37
N ILE A 283 -10.11 5.90 -75.39
CA ILE A 283 -8.65 5.89 -75.23
C ILE A 283 -8.15 7.25 -74.72
N GLY A 284 -8.70 8.34 -75.24
CA GLY A 284 -8.41 9.70 -74.77
C GLY A 284 -8.77 9.91 -73.30
N LEU A 285 -9.95 9.43 -72.87
CA LEU A 285 -10.37 9.49 -71.47
C LEU A 285 -9.45 8.68 -70.55
N ALA A 286 -9.05 7.48 -70.98
CA ALA A 286 -8.10 6.64 -70.23
C ALA A 286 -6.72 7.29 -70.12
N ALA A 287 -6.22 7.91 -71.20
CA ALA A 287 -4.96 8.65 -71.19
C ALA A 287 -5.02 9.87 -70.26
N VAL A 288 -6.13 10.61 -70.24
CA VAL A 288 -6.34 11.74 -69.32
C VAL A 288 -6.38 11.28 -67.86
N LEU A 289 -7.09 10.19 -67.57
CA LEU A 289 -7.10 9.59 -66.22
C LEU A 289 -5.70 9.14 -65.77
N LEU A 290 -4.93 8.55 -66.68
CA LEU A 290 -3.53 8.20 -66.42
C LEU A 290 -2.70 9.45 -66.10
N VAL A 291 -2.76 10.48 -66.94
CA VAL A 291 -2.03 11.74 -66.74
C VAL A 291 -2.38 12.39 -65.41
N ILE A 292 -3.67 12.46 -65.05
CA ILE A 292 -4.12 13.00 -63.76
C ILE A 292 -3.58 12.16 -62.61
N SER A 293 -3.70 10.82 -62.70
CA SER A 293 -3.19 9.92 -61.65
C SER A 293 -1.67 10.05 -61.47
N THR A 294 -0.90 10.13 -62.57
CA THR A 294 0.56 10.33 -62.53
C THR A 294 0.94 11.71 -62.03
N SER A 295 0.16 12.75 -62.34
CA SER A 295 0.42 14.12 -61.89
C SER A 295 0.21 14.24 -60.39
N ILE A 296 -0.88 13.65 -59.87
CA ILE A 296 -1.14 13.57 -58.43
C ILE A 296 0.00 12.80 -57.74
N LEU A 297 0.43 11.68 -58.33
CA LEU A 297 1.57 10.88 -57.86
C LEU A 297 2.88 11.68 -57.79
N VAL A 298 3.22 12.45 -58.83
CA VAL A 298 4.45 13.25 -58.88
C VAL A 298 4.42 14.38 -57.85
N ILE A 299 3.29 15.08 -57.72
CA ILE A 299 3.12 16.13 -56.70
C ILE A 299 3.28 15.52 -55.30
N TRP A 300 2.69 14.35 -55.05
CA TRP A 300 2.72 13.69 -53.76
C TRP A 300 4.12 13.12 -53.43
N SER A 301 4.79 12.49 -54.41
CA SER A 301 6.17 12.02 -54.33
C SER A 301 7.15 13.15 -53.99
N ASN A 302 7.03 14.28 -54.69
CA ASN A 302 7.85 15.46 -54.37
C ASN A 302 7.58 16.00 -52.97
N LYS A 303 6.32 15.96 -52.50
CA LYS A 303 5.96 16.39 -51.15
C LYS A 303 6.57 15.48 -50.06
N ILE A 304 6.59 14.16 -50.29
CA ILE A 304 7.23 13.19 -49.38
C ILE A 304 8.74 13.38 -49.35
N ARG A 305 9.35 13.57 -50.51
CA ARG A 305 10.81 13.77 -50.65
C ARG A 305 11.28 15.06 -49.97
N ILE A 306 10.49 16.14 -50.05
CA ILE A 306 10.71 17.38 -49.31
C ILE A 306 10.54 17.16 -47.80
N LYS A 307 9.53 16.40 -47.37
CA LYS A 307 9.31 16.09 -45.94
C LYS A 307 10.45 15.27 -45.34
N GLN A 308 10.98 14.29 -46.06
CA GLN A 308 12.16 13.50 -45.66
C GLN A 308 13.43 14.35 -45.63
N TRP A 309 13.61 15.25 -46.61
CA TRP A 309 14.73 16.19 -46.63
C TRP A 309 14.73 17.11 -45.41
N PHE A 310 13.58 17.71 -45.06
CA PHE A 310 13.43 18.52 -43.84
C PHE A 310 13.53 17.70 -42.55
N GLY A 311 13.10 16.43 -42.55
CA GLY A 311 13.25 15.52 -41.41
C GLY A 311 14.72 15.25 -41.08
N SER A 312 15.55 15.02 -42.09
CA SER A 312 16.99 14.73 -41.91
C SER A 312 17.77 15.88 -41.26
N TRP A 313 17.38 17.14 -41.55
CA TRP A 313 17.99 18.33 -40.97
C TRP A 313 17.72 18.48 -39.47
N ARG A 314 16.54 18.08 -38.97
CA ARG A 314 16.23 18.12 -37.52
C ARG A 314 17.00 17.10 -36.71
N THR A 315 17.23 15.91 -37.25
CA THR A 315 18.02 14.85 -36.58
C THR A 315 19.51 15.16 -36.49
N GLN A 316 20.06 15.94 -37.43
CA GLN A 316 21.47 16.40 -37.35
C GLN A 316 21.64 17.63 -36.46
N GLY A 317 20.64 18.52 -36.35
CA GLY A 317 20.69 19.68 -35.44
C GLY A 317 20.62 19.33 -33.96
N GLY A 318 19.85 18.29 -33.58
CA GLY A 318 19.66 17.90 -32.17
C GLY A 318 20.84 17.18 -31.52
N LEU A 319 21.77 16.62 -32.30
CA LEU A 319 22.99 15.98 -31.79
C LEU A 319 24.14 16.99 -31.55
N ALA A 320 24.06 18.20 -32.12
CA ALA A 320 25.07 19.24 -31.91
C ALA A 320 24.86 20.04 -30.61
N GLU A 321 23.65 20.05 -30.04
CA GLU A 321 23.33 20.90 -28.88
C GLU A 321 23.55 20.22 -27.51
N ASN A 322 23.65 18.89 -27.47
CA ASN A 322 23.91 18.14 -26.22
C ASN A 322 25.39 17.81 -25.96
N GLY A 323 26.31 18.22 -26.83
CA GLY A 323 27.76 18.00 -26.69
C GLY A 323 28.53 19.13 -25.97
N SER A 324 27.88 20.24 -25.62
CA SER A 324 28.56 21.47 -25.14
C SER A 324 28.25 21.85 -23.68
N ARG A 325 27.60 21.00 -22.89
CA ARG A 325 27.38 21.23 -21.45
C ARG A 325 27.91 20.06 -20.63
N GLY A 326 29.22 19.98 -20.51
CA GLY A 326 29.92 18.97 -19.72
C GLY A 326 31.42 19.23 -19.61
N SER A 327 31.80 20.45 -19.25
CA SER A 327 33.16 20.75 -18.76
C SER A 327 33.21 22.06 -17.97
N VAL A 328 32.66 22.05 -16.76
CA VAL A 328 33.21 22.71 -15.55
C VAL A 328 32.73 21.88 -14.36
#